data_AF-R6TBM0-F1
#
_entry.id   AF-R6TBM0-F1
#
_cell.length_a   1.000
_cell.length_b   1.000
_cell.length_c   1.000
_cell.angle_alpha   90.00
_cell.angle_beta   90.00
_cell.angle_gamma   90.00
#
_symmetry.space_group_name_H-M   'P 1'
#
loop_
_entity.id
_entity.type
_entity.pdbx_description
1 polymer ?
#
loop_
_entity_poly.entity_id
_entity_poly.type
_entity_poly.pdbx_seq_one_letter_code
_entity_poly.pdbx_strand_id
1 'polypeptide(L)'
;MIGQTGIEAVEIIRGAAENVSPGLIIAIDALAAKSIDRLAVTVQLSDTGIAPGSGIGNARKAIDRATLGIPVISVGVPTVVDSSTLIYDMLNLAGADDIPDCVKNALDNGRSFFVTLKDADSASRENAKLIARAINLAFSVDLSE
;
A
#
# COMPACT_ATOMS: atom_id res chain seq x y z
N MET A 1 -4.26 -5.45 17.14
CA MET A 1 -4.98 -6.08 16.01
C MET A 1 -6.21 -6.78 16.55
N ILE A 2 -7.32 -6.75 15.82
CA ILE A 2 -8.62 -7.34 16.21
C ILE A 2 -8.74 -8.85 15.93
N GLY A 3 -7.65 -9.52 15.54
CA GLY A 3 -7.65 -10.97 15.28
C GLY A 3 -8.54 -11.36 14.10
N GLN A 4 -8.80 -12.66 13.95
CA GLN A 4 -9.69 -13.18 12.91
C GLN A 4 -11.13 -13.16 13.43
N THR A 5 -11.93 -12.21 12.98
CA THR A 5 -13.33 -12.02 13.42
C THR A 5 -14.35 -12.61 12.45
N GLY A 6 -13.93 -12.93 11.21
CA GLY A 6 -14.84 -13.26 10.10
C GLY A 6 -15.57 -12.04 9.50
N ILE A 7 -15.33 -10.84 10.03
CA ILE A 7 -15.88 -9.58 9.52
C ILE A 7 -14.81 -8.88 8.69
N GLU A 8 -15.18 -8.44 7.48
CA GLU A 8 -14.29 -7.68 6.60
C GLU A 8 -13.89 -6.34 7.23
N ALA A 9 -12.64 -5.91 7.00
CA ALA A 9 -12.11 -4.68 7.61
C ALA A 9 -12.97 -3.45 7.29
N VAL A 10 -13.51 -3.36 6.06
CA VAL A 10 -14.37 -2.25 5.66
C VAL A 10 -15.67 -2.18 6.46
N GLU A 11 -16.22 -3.33 6.87
CA GLU A 11 -17.46 -3.39 7.65
C GLU A 11 -17.22 -2.88 9.08
N ILE A 12 -16.05 -3.17 9.64
CA ILE A 12 -15.62 -2.67 10.95
C ILE A 12 -15.42 -1.15 10.89
N ILE A 13 -14.75 -0.66 9.84
CA ILE A 13 -14.54 0.78 9.63
C ILE A 13 -15.89 1.47 9.43
N ARG A 14 -16.80 0.88 8.65
CA ARG A 14 -18.15 1.43 8.43
C ARG A 14 -18.92 1.54 9.75
N GLY A 15 -18.94 0.48 10.56
CA GLY A 15 -19.60 0.52 11.87
C GLY A 15 -19.00 1.59 12.79
N ALA A 16 -17.67 1.75 12.80
CA ALA A 16 -17.04 2.84 13.56
C ALA A 16 -17.40 4.23 13.00
N ALA A 17 -17.42 4.38 11.68
CA ALA A 17 -17.74 5.63 11.00
C ALA A 17 -19.19 6.06 11.21
N GLU A 18 -20.15 5.14 11.20
CA GLU A 18 -21.56 5.42 11.50
C GLU A 18 -21.75 5.95 12.93
N ASN A 19 -20.96 5.46 13.89
CA ASN A 19 -21.03 5.90 15.28
C ASN A 19 -20.30 7.22 15.54
N VAL A 20 -19.11 7.40 14.95
CA VAL A 20 -18.25 8.58 15.21
C VAL A 20 -18.61 9.75 14.30
N SER A 21 -19.17 9.49 13.11
CA SER A 21 -19.47 10.49 12.07
C SER A 21 -18.26 11.39 11.72
N PRO A 22 -17.11 10.81 11.32
CA PRO A 22 -15.93 11.62 10.98
C PRO A 22 -16.14 12.41 9.68
N GLY A 23 -15.53 13.59 9.58
CA GLY A 23 -15.54 14.40 8.34
C GLY A 23 -14.60 13.86 7.25
N LEU A 24 -13.62 13.04 7.60
CA LEU A 24 -12.61 12.47 6.71
C LEU A 24 -12.07 11.17 7.33
N ILE A 25 -11.77 10.18 6.48
CA ILE A 25 -11.02 8.97 6.85
C ILE A 25 -9.67 8.98 6.13
N ILE A 26 -8.59 8.73 6.87
CA ILE A 26 -7.25 8.53 6.30
C ILE A 26 -6.90 7.05 6.41
N ALA A 27 -6.87 6.35 5.28
CA ALA A 27 -6.55 4.93 5.20
C ALA A 27 -5.07 4.74 4.88
N ILE A 28 -4.31 4.12 5.78
CA ILE A 28 -2.86 3.88 5.62
C ILE A 28 -2.62 2.39 5.37
N ASP A 29 -1.89 2.04 4.31
CA ASP A 29 -1.61 0.63 3.96
C ASP A 29 -0.18 0.40 3.45
N ALA A 30 0.28 -0.84 3.56
CA ALA A 30 1.49 -1.31 2.93
C ALA A 30 1.17 -1.81 1.51
N LEU A 31 1.85 -1.28 0.50
CA LEU A 31 1.59 -1.57 -0.91
C LEU A 31 2.61 -2.57 -1.49
N ALA A 32 2.24 -3.19 -2.60
CA ALA A 32 3.17 -3.90 -3.47
C ALA A 32 3.71 -2.93 -4.54
N ALA A 33 5.03 -2.86 -4.68
CA ALA A 33 5.71 -2.08 -5.69
C ALA A 33 5.63 -2.77 -7.05
N LYS A 34 5.53 -1.97 -8.12
CA LYS A 34 5.69 -2.42 -9.51
C LYS A 34 7.10 -2.20 -10.06
N SER A 35 8.00 -1.67 -9.23
CA SER A 35 9.42 -1.57 -9.52
C SER A 35 10.25 -1.51 -8.24
N ILE A 36 11.49 -1.97 -8.29
CA ILE A 36 12.44 -1.97 -7.17
C ILE A 36 12.75 -0.56 -6.68
N ASP A 37 12.83 0.41 -7.60
CA ASP A 37 13.22 1.79 -7.29
C ASP A 37 12.18 2.53 -6.42
N ARG A 38 10.98 1.97 -6.30
CA ARG A 38 9.89 2.53 -5.48
C ARG A 38 9.83 1.90 -4.09
N LEU A 39 10.53 0.79 -3.88
CA LEU A 39 10.43 -0.03 -2.68
C LEU A 39 10.94 0.74 -1.46
N ALA A 40 10.05 0.98 -0.50
CA ALA A 40 10.24 1.70 0.76
C ALA A 40 10.72 3.16 0.68
N VAL A 41 10.85 3.72 -0.52
CA VAL A 41 11.33 5.09 -0.76
C VAL A 41 10.28 6.01 -1.38
N THR A 42 9.08 5.49 -1.63
CA THR A 42 7.96 6.27 -2.16
C THR A 42 6.75 6.21 -1.24
N VAL A 43 6.01 7.32 -1.19
CA VAL A 43 4.69 7.41 -0.55
C VAL A 43 3.68 7.73 -1.63
N GLN A 44 2.66 6.89 -1.77
CA GLN A 44 1.53 7.08 -2.66
C GLN A 44 0.39 7.76 -1.91
N LEU A 45 -0.20 8.78 -2.51
CA LEU A 45 -1.37 9.50 -2.00
C LEU A 45 -2.49 9.43 -3.04
N SER A 46 -3.73 9.18 -2.60
CA SER A 46 -4.91 9.19 -3.47
C SER A 46 -6.17 9.54 -2.69
N ASP A 47 -7.18 10.10 -3.36
CA ASP A 47 -8.54 10.32 -2.84
C ASP A 47 -9.54 9.26 -3.36
N THR A 48 -9.08 8.34 -4.20
CA THR A 48 -9.89 7.24 -4.74
C THR A 48 -10.14 6.12 -3.72
N GLY A 49 -9.54 6.19 -2.54
CA GLY A 49 -9.54 5.14 -1.53
C GLY A 49 -8.47 4.06 -1.75
N ILE A 50 -8.64 2.90 -1.12
CA ILE A 50 -7.70 1.79 -1.17
C ILE A 50 -8.39 0.43 -1.09
N ALA A 51 -7.94 -0.55 -1.88
CA ALA A 51 -8.38 -1.94 -1.77
C ALA A 51 -7.31 -2.78 -1.06
N PRO A 52 -7.49 -3.14 0.22
CA PRO A 52 -6.44 -3.77 1.01
C PRO A 52 -5.97 -5.10 0.40
N GLY A 53 -4.67 -5.22 0.16
CA GLY A 53 -4.07 -6.42 -0.43
C GLY A 53 -4.31 -6.62 -1.93
N SER A 54 -4.91 -5.65 -2.62
CA SER A 54 -5.11 -5.71 -4.09
C SER A 54 -3.81 -5.90 -4.87
N GLY A 55 -2.71 -5.28 -4.41
CA GLY A 55 -1.38 -5.42 -5.00
C GLY A 55 -0.75 -6.81 -4.84
N ILE A 56 -1.34 -7.68 -4.02
CA ILE A 56 -0.88 -9.06 -3.80
C ILE A 56 -1.93 -10.11 -4.21
N GLY A 57 -2.90 -9.72 -5.03
CA GLY A 57 -3.94 -10.60 -5.54
C GLY A 57 -5.15 -10.79 -4.62
N ASN A 58 -5.22 -10.08 -3.49
CA ASN A 58 -6.41 -10.12 -2.62
C ASN A 58 -7.45 -9.11 -3.09
N ALA A 59 -8.62 -9.60 -3.54
CA ALA A 59 -9.77 -8.77 -3.82
C ALA A 59 -10.61 -8.58 -2.55
N ARG A 60 -10.18 -7.67 -1.66
CA ARG A 60 -11.03 -7.19 -0.56
C ARG A 60 -11.87 -6.00 -1.01
N LYS A 61 -13.00 -5.79 -0.33
CA LYS A 61 -13.82 -4.59 -0.55
C LYS A 61 -12.96 -3.34 -0.32
N ALA A 62 -13.12 -2.36 -1.21
CA ALA A 62 -12.39 -1.10 -1.14
C ALA A 62 -12.83 -0.29 0.08
N ILE A 63 -11.87 0.42 0.66
CA ILE A 63 -12.05 1.47 1.67
C ILE A 63 -12.01 2.78 0.88
N ASP A 64 -13.17 3.25 0.45
CA ASP A 64 -13.33 4.43 -0.37
C ASP A 64 -14.63 5.18 -0.03
N ARG A 65 -14.81 6.35 -0.65
CA ARG A 65 -16.01 7.16 -0.45
C ARG A 65 -17.28 6.45 -0.90
N ALA A 66 -17.21 5.62 -1.94
CA ALA A 66 -18.37 4.89 -2.45
C ALA A 66 -18.88 3.87 -1.43
N THR A 67 -17.97 3.23 -0.69
CA THR A 67 -18.29 2.18 0.27
C THR A 67 -18.64 2.75 1.64
N LEU A 68 -18.05 3.88 2.04
CA LEU A 68 -18.19 4.45 3.39
C LEU A 68 -19.07 5.71 3.45
N GLY A 69 -19.37 6.36 2.32
CA GLY A 69 -20.14 7.61 2.27
C GLY A 69 -19.37 8.87 2.75
N ILE A 70 -18.17 8.69 3.30
CA ILE A 70 -17.31 9.74 3.86
C ILE A 70 -16.09 9.92 2.96
N PRO A 71 -15.53 11.14 2.78
CA PRO A 71 -14.27 11.32 2.08
C PRO A 71 -13.18 10.40 2.62
N VAL A 72 -12.41 9.78 1.72
CA VAL A 72 -11.28 8.91 2.08
C VAL A 72 -10.03 9.39 1.36
N ILE A 73 -8.96 9.65 2.12
CA ILE A 73 -7.61 9.80 1.58
C ILE A 73 -6.83 8.53 1.91
N SER A 74 -6.22 7.90 0.91
CA SER A 74 -5.33 6.78 1.09
C SER A 74 -3.86 7.20 1.04
N VAL A 75 -3.07 6.63 1.95
CA VAL A 75 -1.62 6.81 2.05
C VAL A 75 -0.99 5.43 2.01
N GLY A 76 -0.11 5.17 1.06
CA GLY A 76 0.50 3.86 0.90
C GLY A 76 2.00 3.90 0.71
N VAL A 77 2.71 2.95 1.31
CA VAL A 77 4.15 2.80 1.12
C VAL A 77 4.41 1.43 0.51
N PRO A 78 5.10 1.32 -0.65
CA PRO A 78 5.45 0.03 -1.20
C PRO A 78 6.48 -0.65 -0.30
N THR A 79 6.13 -1.77 0.35
CA THR A 79 7.03 -2.48 1.28
C THR A 79 7.51 -3.83 0.76
N VAL A 80 6.86 -4.33 -0.29
CA VAL A 80 7.21 -5.56 -0.99
C VAL A 80 7.19 -5.35 -2.49
N VAL A 81 7.89 -6.20 -3.23
CA VAL A 81 7.83 -6.29 -4.69
C VAL A 81 7.62 -7.75 -5.08
N ASP A 82 6.90 -8.00 -6.17
CA ASP A 82 6.77 -9.35 -6.71
C ASP A 82 8.11 -9.85 -7.27
N SER A 83 8.46 -11.12 -7.03
CA SER A 83 9.73 -11.71 -7.46
C SER A 83 9.95 -11.62 -8.97
N SER A 84 8.90 -11.74 -9.77
CA SER A 84 9.00 -11.62 -11.24
C SER A 84 9.28 -10.18 -11.63
N THR A 85 8.63 -9.21 -10.97
CA THR A 85 8.92 -7.78 -11.15
C THR A 85 10.37 -7.44 -10.79
N LEU A 86 10.88 -7.98 -9.68
CA LEU A 86 12.29 -7.81 -9.30
C LEU A 86 13.23 -8.34 -10.39
N ILE A 87 12.97 -9.54 -10.92
CA ILE A 87 13.82 -10.12 -11.96
C ILE A 87 13.78 -9.29 -13.25
N TYR A 88 12.59 -8.84 -13.67
CA TYR A 88 12.45 -7.95 -14.82
C TYR A 88 13.26 -6.66 -14.65
N ASP A 89 13.16 -6.01 -13.49
CA ASP A 89 13.92 -4.78 -13.22
C ASP A 89 15.43 -5.02 -13.23
N MET A 90 15.90 -6.14 -12.67
CA MET A 90 17.33 -6.49 -12.67
C MET A 90 17.87 -6.77 -14.08
N LEU A 91 17.09 -7.46 -14.92
CA LEU A 91 17.46 -7.71 -16.32
C LEU A 91 17.54 -6.41 -17.11
N ASN A 92 16.54 -5.53 -16.96
CA ASN A 92 16.55 -4.21 -17.59
C ASN A 92 17.75 -3.38 -17.11
N LEU A 93 18.04 -3.36 -15.81
CA LEU A 93 19.19 -2.63 -15.24
C LEU A 93 20.53 -3.16 -15.76
N ALA A 94 20.62 -4.46 -16.04
CA ALA A 94 21.80 -5.08 -16.65
C ALA A 94 21.93 -4.82 -18.17
N GLY A 95 21.00 -4.08 -18.78
CA GLY A 95 20.97 -3.79 -20.21
C GLY A 95 20.47 -4.95 -21.08
N ALA A 96 19.75 -5.90 -20.49
CA ALA A 96 19.11 -6.99 -21.22
C ALA A 96 17.72 -6.55 -21.70
N ASP A 97 17.67 -5.64 -22.68
CA ASP A 97 16.42 -5.05 -23.19
C ASP A 97 15.56 -6.07 -23.96
N ASP A 98 16.18 -7.12 -24.53
CA ASP A 98 15.49 -8.18 -25.28
C ASP A 98 15.45 -9.48 -24.48
N ILE A 99 14.52 -9.53 -23.50
CA ILE A 99 14.29 -10.72 -22.68
C ILE A 99 13.57 -11.78 -23.53
N PRO A 100 14.14 -13.00 -23.69
CA PRO A 100 13.51 -14.06 -24.46
C PRO A 100 12.10 -14.42 -23.96
N ASP A 101 11.18 -14.73 -24.87
CA ASP A 101 9.79 -15.06 -24.52
C ASP A 101 9.66 -16.28 -23.61
N CYS A 102 10.59 -17.23 -23.68
CA CYS A 102 10.62 -18.36 -22.76
C CYS A 102 10.85 -17.92 -21.31
N VAL A 103 11.67 -16.89 -21.08
CA VAL A 103 11.93 -16.32 -19.76
C VAL A 103 10.70 -15.53 -19.30
N LYS A 104 10.10 -14.71 -20.16
CA LYS A 104 8.87 -13.96 -19.84
C LYS A 104 7.75 -14.91 -19.41
N ASN A 105 7.51 -15.96 -20.19
CA ASN A 105 6.50 -16.97 -19.85
C ASN A 105 6.78 -17.68 -18.53
N ALA A 106 8.05 -17.96 -18.21
CA ALA A 106 8.42 -18.58 -16.94
C ALA A 106 8.21 -17.64 -15.74
N LEU A 107 8.43 -16.34 -15.91
CA LEU A 107 8.22 -15.33 -14.87
C LEU A 107 6.73 -15.04 -14.66
N ASP A 108 5.93 -15.01 -15.73
CA ASP A 108 4.51 -14.64 -15.66
C ASP A 108 3.63 -15.80 -15.18
N ASN A 109 3.99 -17.04 -15.49
CA ASN A 109 3.22 -18.24 -15.13
C ASN A 109 3.89 -19.08 -14.02
N GLY A 110 5.09 -18.68 -13.60
CA GLY A 110 5.82 -19.32 -12.51
C GLY A 110 5.17 -19.04 -11.15
N ARG A 111 5.65 -19.75 -10.14
CA ARG A 111 5.30 -19.43 -8.75
C ARG A 111 6.03 -18.16 -8.35
N SER A 112 5.31 -17.09 -8.10
CA SER A 112 5.88 -15.86 -7.56
C SER A 112 5.77 -15.80 -6.02
N PHE A 113 6.59 -14.95 -5.42
CA PHE A 113 6.55 -14.62 -4.01
C PHE A 113 6.95 -13.16 -3.82
N PHE A 114 6.64 -12.61 -2.65
CA PHE A 114 7.02 -11.25 -2.32
C PHE A 114 8.42 -11.18 -1.76
N VAL A 115 9.19 -10.19 -2.24
CA VAL A 115 10.52 -9.85 -1.77
C VAL A 115 10.43 -8.50 -1.04
N THR A 116 11.15 -8.37 0.07
CA THR A 116 11.25 -7.12 0.84
C THR A 116 12.71 -6.76 1.07
N LEU A 117 12.95 -5.53 1.51
CA LEU A 117 14.29 -5.06 1.84
C LEU A 117 14.87 -5.83 3.03
N LYS A 118 16.20 -5.97 3.06
CA LYS A 118 16.91 -6.58 4.19
C LYS A 118 16.57 -5.90 5.53
N ASP A 119 16.47 -4.57 5.52
CA ASP A 119 16.17 -3.76 6.70
C ASP A 119 14.70 -3.29 6.71
N ALA A 120 13.77 -4.15 6.28
CA ALA A 120 12.34 -3.83 6.16
C ALA A 120 11.73 -3.24 7.44
N ASP A 121 12.11 -3.75 8.61
CA ASP A 121 11.61 -3.26 9.90
C ASP A 121 12.02 -1.81 10.17
N SER A 122 13.27 -1.46 9.84
CA SER A 122 13.80 -0.10 9.96
C SER A 122 13.10 0.83 8.99
N ALA A 123 12.97 0.41 7.73
CA ALA A 123 12.31 1.20 6.70
C ALA A 123 10.83 1.46 7.03
N SER A 124 10.11 0.43 7.50
CA SER A 124 8.71 0.55 7.95
C SER A 124 8.58 1.53 9.11
N ARG A 125 9.48 1.46 10.10
CA ARG A 125 9.47 2.35 11.26
C ARG A 125 9.72 3.81 10.89
N GLU A 126 10.69 4.08 10.01
CA GLU A 126 10.98 5.45 9.57
C GLU A 126 9.85 6.02 8.71
N ASN A 127 9.29 5.23 7.80
CA ASN A 127 8.13 5.63 7.00
C ASN A 127 6.89 5.88 7.87
N ALA A 128 6.65 5.08 8.90
CA ALA A 128 5.56 5.32 9.85
C ALA A 128 5.74 6.65 10.60
N LYS A 129 6.97 6.97 11.06
CA LYS A 129 7.27 8.27 11.70
C LYS A 129 7.06 9.42 10.72
N LEU A 130 7.52 9.28 9.48
CA LEU A 130 7.36 10.29 8.43
C LEU A 130 5.87 10.58 8.18
N ILE A 131 5.06 9.55 7.94
CA ILE A 131 3.62 9.68 7.68
C ILE A 131 2.91 10.27 8.89
N ALA A 132 3.21 9.81 10.11
CA ALA A 132 2.61 10.34 11.32
C ALA A 132 2.91 11.83 11.51
N ARG A 133 4.17 12.26 11.26
CA ARG A 133 4.55 13.68 11.31
C ARG A 133 3.84 14.50 10.23
N ALA A 134 3.73 13.97 9.01
CA ALA A 134 3.06 14.66 7.91
C ALA A 134 1.57 14.85 8.20
N ILE A 135 0.88 13.82 8.69
CA ILE A 135 -0.52 13.91 9.11
C ILE A 135 -0.66 14.92 10.26
N ASN A 136 0.18 14.81 11.29
CA ASN A 136 0.16 15.77 12.38
C ASN A 136 0.37 17.20 11.88
N LEU A 137 1.31 17.45 10.97
CA LEU A 137 1.55 18.78 10.41
C LEU A 137 0.34 19.29 9.61
N ALA A 138 -0.31 18.42 8.82
CA ALA A 138 -1.46 18.79 8.01
C ALA A 138 -2.72 19.13 8.83
N PHE A 139 -2.86 18.55 10.03
CA PHE A 139 -4.03 18.74 10.90
C PHE A 139 -3.69 19.45 12.22
N SER A 140 -2.44 19.85 12.44
CA SER A 140 -2.09 20.70 13.57
C SER A 140 -2.68 22.08 13.29
N VAL A 141 -3.64 22.45 14.13
CA VAL A 141 -4.13 23.81 14.22
C VAL A 141 -3.01 24.65 14.80
N ASP A 142 -2.59 25.72 14.12
CA ASP A 142 -1.88 26.82 14.79
C ASP A 142 -2.84 27.35 15.87
N LEU A 143 -2.62 26.94 17.13
CA LEU A 143 -3.35 27.41 18.30
C LEU A 143 -2.90 28.84 18.67
N SER A 144 -2.85 29.72 17.68
CA SER A 144 -2.57 31.15 17.83
C SER A 144 -3.74 31.95 17.28
N GLU A 145 -4.88 31.88 17.98
CA GLU A 145 -5.87 32.95 18.14
C GLU A 145 -6.43 32.93 19.56
#